data_AF-W4F8E0-F1
#
_entry.id   AF-W4F8E0-F1
#
_cell.length_a   1.000
_cell.length_b   1.000
_cell.length_c   1.000
_cell.angle_alpha   90.00
_cell.angle_beta   90.00
_cell.angle_gamma   90.00
#
_symmetry.space_group_name_H-M   'P 1'
#
loop_
_entity.id
_entity.type
_entity.pdbx_description
1 polymer ?
#
loop_
_entity_poly.entity_id
_entity_poly.type
_entity_poly.pdbx_seq_one_letter_code
_entity_poly.pdbx_strand_id
1 'polypeptide(L)'
;MPASGQPPTKEECAKHGPNTTCHRNIAFVCGSDGQSYDNHCEFLIAACASNSHLSLHARGHCDDIRPTTDECDRIGPLCPRIYIPVCGSDGRNHGNSCEFQIRQ
;
A
#
# COMPACT_ATOMS: atom_id res chain seq x y z
N MET A 1 16.11 -3.96 9.56
CA MET A 1 14.68 -4.22 9.27
C MET A 1 14.54 -4.22 7.76
N PRO A 2 13.98 -5.25 7.12
CA PRO A 2 13.79 -5.25 5.67
C PRO A 2 12.83 -4.10 5.31
N ALA A 3 13.09 -3.43 4.19
CA ALA A 3 12.29 -2.30 3.75
C ALA A 3 10.92 -2.80 3.26
N SER A 4 9.86 -2.05 3.59
CA SER A 4 8.54 -2.26 3.02
C SER A 4 8.64 -2.29 1.49
N GLY A 5 8.08 -3.33 0.86
CA GLY A 5 8.07 -3.50 -0.59
C GLY A 5 9.16 -4.39 -1.18
N GLN A 6 10.12 -4.92 -0.40
CA GLN A 6 11.07 -5.92 -0.89
C GLN A 6 10.59 -7.36 -0.62
N PRO A 7 10.71 -8.29 -1.60
CA PRO A 7 10.46 -9.71 -1.37
C PRO A 7 11.49 -10.27 -0.40
N PRO A 8 11.17 -11.38 0.30
CA PRO A 8 12.10 -12.00 1.22
C PRO A 8 13.36 -12.48 0.50
N THR A 9 14.49 -12.35 1.20
CA THR A 9 15.78 -12.81 0.71
C THR A 9 15.82 -14.33 0.64
N LYS A 10 16.72 -14.87 -0.18
CA LYS A 10 16.97 -16.32 -0.25
C LYS A 10 17.35 -16.90 1.12
N GLU A 11 18.06 -16.12 1.94
CA GLU A 11 18.44 -16.51 3.30
C GLU A 11 17.24 -16.58 4.25
N GLU A 12 16.25 -15.68 4.10
CA GLU A 12 14.98 -15.75 4.84
C GLU A 12 14.16 -16.95 4.39
N CYS A 13 14.07 -17.21 3.09
CA CYS A 13 13.39 -18.38 2.55
C CYS A 13 14.05 -19.71 2.94
N ALA A 14 15.36 -19.74 3.14
CA ALA A 14 16.06 -20.93 3.65
C ALA A 14 15.63 -21.29 5.08
N LYS A 15 15.14 -20.31 5.87
CA LYS A 15 14.64 -20.53 7.24
C LYS A 15 13.12 -20.72 7.31
N HIS A 16 12.39 -20.12 6.37
CA HIS A 16 10.93 -20.08 6.33
C HIS A 16 10.39 -20.75 5.07
N GLY A 17 10.76 -22.03 4.89
CA GLY A 17 10.31 -22.84 3.78
C GLY A 17 8.97 -23.55 4.07
N PRO A 18 8.48 -24.38 3.14
CA PRO A 18 7.19 -25.08 3.24
C PRO A 18 7.09 -26.08 4.41
N ASN A 19 8.20 -26.38 5.09
CA ASN A 19 8.24 -27.27 6.25
C ASN A 19 8.54 -26.54 7.58
N THR A 20 8.55 -25.20 7.55
CA THR A 20 8.79 -24.40 8.75
C THR A 20 7.53 -24.37 9.61
N THR A 21 7.68 -24.60 10.92
CA THR A 21 6.59 -24.43 11.89
C THR A 21 6.70 -23.04 12.52
N CYS A 22 5.66 -22.23 12.37
CA CYS A 22 5.60 -20.92 13.01
C CYS A 22 5.07 -21.00 14.44
N HIS A 23 5.49 -20.05 15.27
CA HIS A 23 4.89 -19.85 16.58
C HIS A 23 3.50 -19.22 16.43
N ARG A 24 2.57 -19.54 17.34
CA ARG A 24 1.19 -19.04 17.30
C ARG A 24 1.04 -17.62 17.87
N ASN A 25 2.02 -16.75 17.61
CA ASN A 25 1.87 -15.32 17.90
C ASN A 25 1.09 -14.66 16.77
N ILE A 26 0.07 -13.88 17.14
CA ILE A 26 -0.70 -13.08 16.20
C ILE A 26 -0.07 -11.68 16.14
N ALA A 27 0.46 -11.35 14.97
CA ALA A 27 1.09 -10.08 14.67
C ALA A 27 0.93 -9.80 13.17
N PHE A 28 -0.29 -9.45 12.78
CA PHE A 28 -0.71 -9.39 11.38
C PHE A 28 0.23 -8.58 10.48
N VAL A 29 0.37 -9.04 9.25
CA VAL A 29 1.08 -8.34 8.18
C VAL A 29 0.29 -8.40 6.88
N CYS A 30 0.46 -7.39 6.05
CA CYS A 30 -0.17 -7.31 4.75
C CYS A 30 0.85 -7.60 3.65
N GLY A 31 0.56 -8.59 2.81
CA GLY A 31 1.30 -8.89 1.60
C GLY A 31 0.98 -7.93 0.47
N SER A 32 1.89 -7.83 -0.50
CA SER A 32 1.69 -7.08 -1.75
C SER A 32 0.61 -7.69 -2.67
N ASP A 33 0.16 -8.90 -2.36
CA ASP A 33 -1.00 -9.55 -2.96
C ASP A 33 -2.34 -9.10 -2.33
N GLY A 34 -2.29 -8.22 -1.32
CA GLY A 34 -3.46 -7.75 -0.59
C GLY A 34 -4.00 -8.77 0.41
N GLN A 35 -3.26 -9.84 0.71
CA GLN A 35 -3.65 -10.83 1.71
C GLN A 35 -3.03 -10.53 3.07
N SER A 36 -3.81 -10.74 4.13
CA SER A 36 -3.34 -10.61 5.51
C SER A 36 -2.83 -11.96 6.01
N TYR A 37 -1.66 -11.97 6.66
CA TYR A 37 -1.06 -13.14 7.27
C TYR A 37 -1.00 -12.98 8.78
N ASP A 38 -1.31 -14.04 9.53
CA ASP A 38 -1.39 -14.03 11.00
C ASP A 38 -0.13 -13.50 11.66
N ASN A 39 1.03 -13.75 11.05
CA ASN A 39 2.30 -13.18 11.45
C ASN A 39 3.31 -13.17 10.30
N HIS A 40 4.47 -12.58 10.57
CA HIS A 40 5.57 -12.50 9.62
C HIS A 40 6.12 -13.86 9.18
N CYS A 41 6.08 -14.89 10.05
CA CYS A 41 6.56 -16.23 9.71
C CYS A 41 5.64 -16.90 8.68
N GLU A 42 4.32 -16.82 8.87
CA GLU A 42 3.34 -17.33 7.90
C GLU A 42 3.45 -16.62 6.54
N PHE A 43 3.66 -15.30 6.55
CA PHE A 43 3.94 -14.53 5.34
C PHE A 43 5.19 -15.04 4.61
N LEU A 44 6.29 -15.29 5.33
CA LEU A 44 7.52 -15.79 4.72
C LEU A 44 7.33 -17.19 4.11
N ILE A 45 6.61 -18.09 4.79
CA ILE A 45 6.29 -19.42 4.23
C ILE A 45 5.52 -19.27 2.91
N ALA A 46 4.50 -18.42 2.88
CA ALA A 46 3.71 -18.19 1.67
C ALA A 46 4.54 -17.55 0.54
N ALA A 47 5.36 -16.54 0.86
CA ALA A 47 6.22 -15.86 -0.09
C ALA A 47 7.26 -16.80 -0.71
N CYS A 48 7.84 -17.68 0.11
CA CYS A 48 8.89 -18.61 -0.30
C CYS A 48 8.34 -19.88 -0.95
N ALA A 49 7.10 -20.29 -0.65
CA ALA A 49 6.45 -21.44 -1.29
C ALA A 49 6.07 -21.16 -2.75
N SER A 50 5.67 -19.92 -3.05
CA SER A 50 5.03 -19.58 -4.32
C SER A 50 6.01 -19.15 -5.43
N ASN A 51 7.31 -19.02 -5.13
CA ASN A 51 8.34 -18.39 -5.98
C ASN A 51 7.87 -17.04 -6.58
N SER A 52 6.93 -16.39 -5.89
CA SER A 52 6.28 -15.16 -6.30
C SER A 52 7.06 -13.98 -5.75
N HIS A 53 7.00 -12.83 -6.44
CA HIS A 53 7.51 -11.54 -5.96
C HIS A 53 6.66 -10.97 -4.79
N LEU A 54 6.17 -11.84 -3.90
CA LEU A 54 5.38 -11.45 -2.73
C LEU A 54 6.30 -10.72 -1.75
N SER A 55 6.15 -9.41 -1.69
CA SER A 55 6.81 -8.52 -0.74
C SER A 55 5.87 -8.07 0.37
N LEU A 56 6.47 -7.66 1.49
CA LEU A 56 5.73 -7.11 2.62
C LEU A 56 5.25 -5.71 2.26
N HIS A 57 3.93 -5.51 2.14
CA HIS A 57 3.34 -4.21 1.85
C HIS A 57 3.35 -3.32 3.09
N ALA A 58 2.80 -3.81 4.21
CA ALA A 58 2.76 -3.09 5.47
C ALA A 58 2.50 -4.03 6.67
N ARG A 59 2.66 -3.50 7.89
CA ARG A 59 2.36 -4.19 9.14
C ARG A 59 0.90 -3.94 9.52
N GLY A 60 0.20 -4.94 10.05
CA GLY A 60 -1.25 -4.92 10.30
C GLY A 60 -2.05 -5.70 9.26
N HIS A 61 -3.38 -5.74 9.40
CA HIS A 61 -4.24 -6.30 8.37
C HIS A 61 -4.26 -5.40 7.15
N CYS A 62 -4.39 -5.99 5.97
CA CYS A 62 -4.64 -5.22 4.75
C CYS A 62 -5.92 -4.37 4.85
N ASP A 63 -6.92 -4.80 5.62
CA ASP A 63 -8.14 -4.03 5.87
C ASP A 63 -7.92 -2.76 6.68
N ASP A 64 -6.90 -2.74 7.55
CA ASP A 64 -6.51 -1.54 8.32
C ASP A 64 -5.71 -0.55 7.45
N ILE A 65 -5.06 -1.05 6.39
CA ILE A 65 -4.19 -0.28 5.49
C ILE A 65 -4.95 0.23 4.28
N ARG A 66 -6.11 -0.35 3.96
CA ARG A 66 -7.03 0.26 3.01
C ARG A 66 -7.31 1.66 3.55
N PRO A 67 -6.99 2.73 2.81
CA PRO A 67 -7.58 4.01 3.15
C PRO A 67 -9.06 3.71 3.23
N THR A 68 -9.67 3.96 4.40
CA THR A 68 -11.12 4.08 4.43
C THR A 68 -11.47 4.95 3.23
N THR A 69 -12.50 4.61 2.48
CA THR A 69 -12.87 5.35 1.27
C THR A 69 -13.07 6.86 1.51
N ASP A 70 -13.00 7.30 2.76
CA ASP A 70 -12.92 8.66 3.26
C ASP A 70 -11.52 9.33 3.14
N GLU A 71 -10.39 8.62 3.02
CA GLU A 71 -9.06 9.23 2.95
C GLU A 71 -8.66 9.62 1.52
N CYS A 72 -9.12 8.88 0.51
CA CYS A 72 -9.05 9.33 -0.89
C CYS A 72 -10.12 10.40 -1.22
N ASP A 73 -11.16 10.56 -0.37
CA ASP A 73 -12.18 11.61 -0.50
C ASP A 73 -11.77 12.90 0.26
N ARG A 74 -11.13 12.75 1.44
CA ARG A 74 -10.51 13.87 2.19
C ARG A 74 -9.23 14.38 1.55
N ILE A 75 -8.47 13.49 0.91
CA ILE A 75 -7.39 13.80 -0.01
C ILE A 75 -7.89 13.54 -1.44
N GLY A 76 -9.14 13.91 -1.72
CA GLY A 76 -9.47 14.40 -3.06
C GLY A 76 -8.45 15.49 -3.41
N PRO A 77 -8.13 15.73 -4.69
CA PRO A 77 -6.95 16.50 -5.08
C PRO A 77 -6.96 17.87 -4.37
N LEU A 78 -6.16 17.95 -3.29
CA LEU A 78 -6.12 19.11 -2.40
C LEU A 78 -5.38 20.17 -3.17
N CYS A 79 -6.12 20.99 -3.91
CA CYS A 79 -5.51 22.16 -4.49
C CYS A 79 -5.11 23.10 -3.36
N PRO A 80 -3.85 23.59 -3.37
CA PRO A 80 -3.47 24.69 -2.52
C PRO A 80 -4.47 25.84 -2.71
N ARG A 81 -4.90 26.51 -1.65
CA ARG A 81 -5.74 27.73 -1.74
C ARG A 81 -4.94 28.95 -2.20
N ILE A 82 -4.08 28.74 -3.18
CA ILE A 82 -3.35 29.78 -3.87
C ILE A 82 -4.23 30.30 -5.00
N TYR A 83 -4.40 31.60 -5.08
CA TYR A 83 -5.22 32.24 -6.10
C TYR A 83 -4.33 32.74 -7.24
N ILE A 84 -4.23 31.93 -8.30
CA ILE A 84 -3.52 32.25 -9.55
C ILE A 84 -4.47 31.86 -10.68
N PRO A 85 -5.37 32.76 -11.09
CA PRO A 85 -6.50 32.38 -11.91
C PRO A 85 -6.07 31.96 -13.32
N VAL A 86 -6.71 30.91 -13.84
CA VAL A 86 -6.56 30.46 -15.23
C VAL A 86 -7.92 30.49 -15.93
N CYS A 87 -7.92 30.89 -17.21
CA CYS A 87 -9.12 30.89 -18.05
C CYS A 87 -9.18 29.56 -18.82
N GLY A 88 -10.26 28.80 -18.62
CA GLY A 88 -10.51 27.54 -19.30
C GLY A 88 -11.01 27.72 -20.72
N SER A 89 -10.91 26.67 -21.53
CA SER A 89 -11.47 26.65 -22.88
C SER A 89 -13.00 26.67 -22.88
N ASP A 90 -13.62 26.36 -21.74
CA ASP A 90 -15.06 26.47 -21.47
C ASP A 90 -15.51 27.91 -21.12
N GLY A 91 -14.57 28.87 -21.12
CA GLY A 91 -14.83 30.26 -20.79
C GLY A 91 -15.03 30.52 -19.28
N ARG A 92 -14.67 29.57 -18.41
CA ARG A 92 -14.73 29.73 -16.96
C ARG A 92 -13.35 30.08 -16.37
N ASN A 93 -13.35 30.87 -15.31
CA ASN A 93 -12.14 31.18 -14.54
C ASN A 93 -12.00 30.19 -13.37
N HIS A 94 -10.82 29.59 -13.22
CA HIS A 94 -10.50 28.66 -12.14
C HIS A 94 -9.53 29.30 -11.15
N GLY A 95 -9.65 29.02 -9.85
CA GLY A 95 -8.85 29.67 -8.80
C GLY A 95 -7.36 29.40 -8.89
N ASN A 96 -6.97 28.23 -9.43
CA ASN A 96 -5.61 27.88 -9.79
C ASN A 96 -5.55 26.76 -10.85
N SER A 97 -4.35 26.44 -11.31
CA SER A 97 -4.10 25.38 -12.29
C SER A 97 -4.47 23.98 -11.80
N CYS A 98 -4.37 23.71 -10.50
CA CYS A 98 -4.82 22.45 -9.91
C CYS A 98 -6.35 22.34 -9.99
N GLU A 99 -7.09 23.38 -9.60
CA GLU A 99 -8.55 23.43 -9.69
C GLU A 99 -9.04 23.32 -11.15
N PHE A 100 -8.28 23.88 -12.09
CA PHE A 100 -8.53 23.69 -13.51
C PHE A 100 -8.40 22.23 -13.91
N GLN A 101 -7.28 21.57 -13.61
CA GLN A 101 -7.00 20.18 -14.00
C GLN A 101 -8.02 19.17 -13.44
N ILE A 102 -8.67 19.45 -12.31
CA ILE A 102 -9.68 18.57 -11.71
C ILE A 102 -11.06 18.75 -12.34
N ARG A 103 -11.35 19.96 -12.83
CA ARG A 103 -12.66 20.35 -13.35
C ARG A 103 -12.77 20.17 -14.88
N GLN A 104 -11.74 19.63 -15.52
CA GLN A 104 -11.61 19.41 -16.96
C GLN A 104 -11.86 17.96 -17.35
#